data_AF-A0A968BXT3-F1
#
_entry.id   AF-A0A968BXT3-F1
#
_cell.length_a   1.000
_cell.length_b   1.000
_cell.length_c   1.000
_cell.angle_alpha   90.00
_cell.angle_beta   90.00
_cell.angle_gamma   90.00
#
_symmetry.space_group_name_H-M   'P 1'
#
loop_
_entity.id
_entity.type
_entity.pdbx_description
1 polymer ?
#
loop_
_entity_poly.entity_id
_entity_poly.type
_entity_poly.pdbx_seq_one_letter_code
_entity_poly.pdbx_strand_id
1 'polypeptide(L)' 'MTNTVIASHDIVAADAYAATLFELTGARVPYVKAAANMGLGTLDLESIRIEEVSV' A
#
# COMPACT_ATOMS: atom_id res chain seq x y z
N MET A 1 -8.76 14.36 -4.28
CA MET A 1 -8.42 13.00 -4.75
C MET A 1 -9.44 12.00 -4.21
N THR A 2 -10.70 12.07 -4.65
CA THR A 2 -11.77 11.17 -4.15
C THR A 2 -12.09 10.03 -5.10
N ASN A 3 -11.52 10.04 -6.32
CA ASN A 3 -11.85 9.10 -7.39
C ASN A 3 -10.61 8.29 -7.81
N THR A 4 -9.83 7.82 -6.85
CA THR A 4 -8.65 6.96 -7.09
C THR A 4 -8.97 5.54 -6.67
N VAL A 5 -8.72 4.57 -7.55
CA VAL A 5 -8.82 3.13 -7.24
C VAL A 5 -7.41 2.57 -7.17
N ILE A 6 -7.09 1.91 -6.06
CA ILE A 6 -5.85 1.16 -5.87
C ILE A 6 -6.21 -0.33 -5.93
N ALA A 7 -5.52 -1.09 -6.77
CA ALA A 7 -5.73 -2.53 -6.92
C ALA A 7 -4.39 -3.26 -6.91
N SER A 8 -4.32 -4.34 -6.13
CA SER A 8 -3.15 -5.22 -6.04
C SER A 8 -3.57 -6.62 -5.61
N HIS A 9 -2.77 -7.63 -5.95
CA HIS A 9 -2.89 -8.98 -5.38
C HIS A 9 -2.30 -9.05 -3.97
N ASP A 10 -1.42 -8.11 -3.63
CA ASP A 10 -0.84 -7.95 -2.30
C ASP A 10 -1.62 -6.86 -1.54
N ILE A 11 -2.40 -7.30 -0.55
CA ILE A 11 -3.26 -6.43 0.27
C ILE A 11 -2.44 -5.45 1.12
N VAL A 12 -1.24 -5.86 1.57
CA VAL A 12 -0.37 -5.02 2.40
C VAL A 12 0.22 -3.92 1.54
N ALA A 13 0.66 -4.24 0.33
CA ALA A 13 1.19 -3.25 -0.61
C ALA A 13 0.12 -2.23 -1.03
N ALA A 14 -1.12 -2.67 -1.29
CA ALA A 14 -2.23 -1.77 -1.61
C ALA A 14 -2.51 -0.77 -0.47
N ASP A 15 -2.66 -1.27 0.76
CA ASP A 15 -2.93 -0.41 1.92
C ASP A 15 -1.72 0.47 2.28
N ALA A 16 -0.50 -0.04 2.10
CA ALA A 16 0.73 0.74 2.28
C ALA A 16 0.84 1.88 1.27
N TYR A 17 0.47 1.65 0.01
CA TYR A 17 0.38 2.72 -0.99
C TYR A 17 -0.71 3.72 -0.63
N ALA A 18 -1.89 3.25 -0.22
CA ALA A 18 -3.00 4.11 0.19
C ALA A 18 -2.60 5.04 1.35
N ALA A 19 -1.76 4.59 2.30
CA ALA A 19 -1.24 5.44 3.37
C ALA A 19 -0.46 6.65 2.85
N THR A 20 0.23 6.54 1.71
CA THR A 20 0.99 7.64 1.10
C THR A 20 0.11 8.78 0.63
N LEU A 21 -1.16 8.51 0.31
CA LEU A 21 -2.17 9.54 -0.03
C LEU A 21 -2.49 10.47 1.16
N PHE A 22 -2.08 10.09 2.37
CA PHE A 22 -2.27 10.84 3.60
C PHE A 22 -0.93 11.27 4.23
N GLU A 23 0.15 11.32 3.45
CA GLU A 23 1.49 11.69 3.91
C GLU A 23 2.04 10.75 5.01
N LEU A 24 1.56 9.50 5.02
CA LEU A 24 2.01 8.44 5.92
C LEU A 24 2.75 7.34 5.15
N THR A 25 3.55 6.57 5.88
CA THR A 25 4.06 5.29 5.38
C THR A 25 3.14 4.16 5.84
N GLY A 26 3.09 3.05 5.09
CA GLY A 26 2.33 1.86 5.50
C GLY A 26 2.70 1.36 6.91
N ALA A 27 3.97 1.47 7.30
CA ALA A 27 4.45 1.10 8.64
C ALA A 27 3.87 1.95 9.78
N ARG A 28 3.31 3.13 9.48
CA ARG A 28 2.65 4.02 10.44
C ARG A 28 1.17 3.67 10.66
N VAL A 29 0.61 2.77 9.85
CA VAL A 29 -0.73 2.21 10.04
C VAL A 29 -0.60 0.86 10.77
N PRO A 30 -1.02 0.76 12.05
CA PRO A 30 -0.72 -0.41 12.88
C PRO A 30 -1.18 -1.76 12.29
N TYR A 31 -2.36 -1.77 11.67
CA TYR A 31 -2.89 -2.99 11.04
C TYR A 31 -2.08 -3.43 9.82
N VAL A 32 -1.67 -2.50 8.94
CA VAL A 32 -0.84 -2.79 7.76
C VAL A 32 0.51 -3.34 8.19
N LYS A 33 1.14 -2.72 9.22
CA LYS A 33 2.38 -3.22 9.81
C LYS A 33 2.21 -4.63 10.38
N ALA A 34 1.11 -4.90 11.09
CA ALA A 34 0.84 -6.23 11.65
C ALA A 34 0.68 -7.29 10.54
N ALA A 35 -0.06 -6.99 9.47
CA ALA A 35 -0.24 -7.88 8.33
C ALA A 35 1.08 -8.19 7.61
N ALA A 36 1.95 -7.18 7.44
CA ALA A 36 3.30 -7.37 6.90
C ALA A 36 4.17 -8.28 7.79
N ASN A 37 4.14 -8.07 9.11
CA ASN A 37 4.87 -8.91 10.07
C ASN A 37 4.38 -10.37 10.08
N MET A 38 3.13 -10.61 9.68
CA MET A 38 2.56 -11.95 9.49
C MET A 38 2.93 -12.57 8.14
N GLY A 39 3.62 -11.85 7.25
CA GLY A 39 4.00 -12.32 5.92
C GLY A 39 2.85 -12.36 4.91
N LEU A 40 1.77 -11.60 5.14
CA LEU A 40 0.61 -11.55 4.24
C LEU A 40 0.84 -10.68 2.99
N GLY A 41 1.99 -10.01 2.93
CA GLY A 41 2.36 -9.07 1.88
C GLY A 41 3.55 -8.23 2.30
N THR A 42 3.91 -7.23 1.50
CA THR A 42 5.11 -6.40 1.71
C THR A 42 4.82 -4.94 2.03
N LEU A 43 5.67 -4.33 2.86
CA LEU A 43 5.76 -2.89 3.04
C LEU A 43 6.80 -2.24 2.12
N ASP A 44 7.64 -3.06 1.46
CA ASP A 44 8.69 -2.60 0.56
C ASP A 44 8.09 -2.28 -0.82
N LEU A 45 7.54 -1.07 -0.96
CA LEU A 45 6.96 -0.59 -2.21
C LEU A 45 8.00 -0.40 -3.33
N GLU A 46 9.29 -0.27 -3.00
CA GLU A 46 10.37 -0.14 -3.98
C GLU A 46 10.69 -1.48 -4.65
N SER A 47 10.41 -2.60 -3.96
CA SER A 47 10.59 -3.95 -4.50
C SER A 47 9.52 -4.38 -5.52
N ILE A 48 8.47 -3.58 -5.72
CA ILE A 48 7.33 -3.92 -6.58
C ILE A 48 7.11 -2.88 -7.68
N ARG A 49 6.50 -3.33 -8.77
CA ARG A 49 6.12 -2.44 -9.88
C ARG A 49 4.80 -1.75 -9.57
N ILE A 50 4.81 -0.42 -9.53
CA ILE A 50 3.63 0.42 -9.34
C ILE A 50 3.40 1.20 -10.64
N GLU A 51 2.16 1.21 -11.13
CA GLU A 51 1.77 1.91 -12.36
C GLU A 51 0.56 2.80 -12.06
N GLU A 52 0.67 4.09 -12.40
CA GLU A 52 -0.45 5.02 -12.34
C GLU A 52 -1.07 5.19 -13.73
N VAL A 53 -2.37 4.89 -13.84
CA VAL A 53 -3.12 5.05 -15.09
C VAL A 53 -4.10 6.20 -14.92
N SER A 54 -3.92 7.25 -15.72
CA SER A 54 -4.88 8.35 -15.83
C SER A 54 -5.85 8.07 -16.98
N VAL A 55 -7.13 8.38 -16.76
CA VAL A 55 -8.22 8.28 -17.76
C VAL A 55 -8.60 9.68 -18.22
#